data_AF-A0A2X1MB30-F1
#
_entry.id   AF-A0A2X1MB30-F1
#
_cell.length_a   1.000
_cell.length_b   1.000
_cell.length_c   1.000
_cell.angle_alpha   90.00
_cell.angle_beta   90.00
_cell.angle_gamma   90.00
#
_symmetry.space_group_name_H-M   'P 1'
#
loop_
_entity.id
_entity.type
_entity.pdbx_description
1 polymer ?
#
loop_
_entity_poly.entity_id
_entity_poly.type
_entity_poly.pdbx_seq_one_letter_code
_entity_poly.pdbx_strand_id
1 'polypeptide(L)'
;MGSRMLKRWLHMPVRDTRVLLERQQTIGALQDFTAELQPVLRQVGDLERILARLALRTARPRDLARMRHAFPATAGAACAVRNCR
;
A
#
# COMPACT_ATOMS: atom_id res chain seq x y z
N MET A 1 -2.82 -4.48 -5.03
CA MET A 1 -3.72 -3.37 -4.61
C MET A 1 -3.37 -2.06 -5.31
N GLY A 2 -2.12 -1.57 -5.18
CA GLY A 2 -1.73 -0.23 -5.64
C GLY A 2 -1.99 0.05 -7.12
N SER A 3 -1.71 -0.91 -8.01
CA SER A 3 -2.00 -0.77 -9.45
C SER A 3 -3.48 -0.56 -9.75
N ARG A 4 -4.39 -1.21 -9.01
CA ARG A 4 -5.84 -1.01 -9.17
C ARG A 4 -6.28 0.37 -8.66
N MET A 5 -5.70 0.81 -7.54
CA MET A 5 -5.96 2.13 -6.99
C MET A 5 -5.52 3.24 -7.94
N LEU A 6 -4.32 3.12 -8.54
CA LEU A 6 -3.83 4.07 -9.54
C LEU A 6 -4.73 4.12 -10.77
N LYS A 7 -5.15 2.96 -11.31
CA LYS A 7 -6.12 2.92 -12.43
C LYS A 7 -7.42 3.64 -12.09
N ARG A 8 -7.95 3.46 -10.88
CA ARG A 8 -9.16 4.18 -10.44
C ARG A 8 -8.95 5.69 -10.41
N TRP A 9 -7.80 6.17 -9.93
CA TRP A 9 -7.50 7.61 -9.92
C TRP A 9 -7.38 8.20 -11.32
N LEU A 10 -6.83 7.45 -12.28
CA LEU A 10 -6.75 7.87 -13.68
C LEU A 10 -8.14 7.99 -14.32
N HIS A 11 -9.06 7.08 -13.98
CA HIS A 11 -10.42 7.11 -14.49
C HIS A 11 -11.35 8.08 -13.76
N MET A 12 -11.01 8.48 -12.54
CA MET A 12 -11.83 9.35 -11.69
C MET A 12 -10.96 10.43 -11.01
N PRO A 13 -10.60 11.50 -11.74
CA PRO A 13 -9.84 12.59 -11.17
C PRO A 13 -10.64 13.30 -10.07
N VAL A 14 -9.94 13.62 -8.98
CA VAL A 14 -10.53 14.27 -7.81
C VAL A 14 -10.52 15.78 -8.03
N ARG A 15 -11.58 16.48 -7.62
CA ARG A 15 -11.72 17.95 -7.75
C ARG A 15 -11.34 18.72 -6.49
N ASP A 16 -11.13 18.01 -5.37
CA ASP A 16 -10.70 18.59 -4.11
C ASP A 16 -9.22 18.98 -4.19
N THR A 17 -8.95 20.29 -4.13
CA THR A 17 -7.61 20.86 -4.21
C THR A 17 -6.73 20.47 -3.03
N ARG A 18 -7.29 20.26 -1.85
CA ARG A 18 -6.52 19.82 -0.67
C ARG A 18 -5.96 18.43 -0.89
N VAL A 19 -6.79 17.51 -1.40
CA VAL A 19 -6.36 16.14 -1.72
C VAL A 19 -5.27 16.12 -2.80
N LEU A 20 -5.35 17.03 -3.77
CA LEU A 20 -4.32 17.15 -4.80
C LEU A 20 -2.99 17.63 -4.22
N LEU A 21 -3.02 18.67 -3.36
CA LEU A 21 -1.82 19.19 -2.70
C LEU A 21 -1.16 18.15 -1.80
N GLU A 22 -1.94 17.44 -0.97
CA GLU A 22 -1.42 16.38 -0.10
C GLU A 22 -0.73 15.27 -0.93
N ARG A 23 -1.31 14.89 -2.08
CA ARG A 23 -0.69 13.90 -2.98
C ARG A 23 0.62 14.41 -3.56
N GLN A 24 0.67 15.66 -4.02
CA GLN A 24 1.90 16.25 -4.58
C GLN A 24 3.02 16.31 -3.54
N GLN A 25 2.71 16.78 -2.33
CA GLN A 25 3.65 16.82 -1.21
C GLN A 25 4.16 15.41 -0.86
N THR A 26 3.26 14.44 -0.81
CA THR A 26 3.63 13.04 -0.51
C THR A 26 4.52 12.45 -1.60
N ILE A 27 4.26 12.75 -2.88
CA ILE A 27 5.11 12.29 -3.99
C ILE A 27 6.51 12.90 -3.89
N GLY A 28 6.61 14.21 -3.62
CA GLY A 28 7.90 14.89 -3.44
C GLY A 28 8.70 14.33 -2.26
N ALA A 29 8.05 14.10 -1.12
CA ALA A 29 8.72 13.56 0.07
C ALA A 29 9.20 12.12 -0.08
N LEU A 30 8.58 11.33 -0.96
CA LEU A 30 8.90 9.90 -1.14
C LEU A 30 9.80 9.61 -2.36
N GLN A 31 10.14 10.62 -3.17
CA GLN A 31 10.90 10.43 -4.40
C GLN A 31 12.24 9.72 -4.15
N ASP A 32 13.02 10.19 -3.19
CA ASP A 32 14.35 9.67 -2.89
C ASP A 32 14.33 8.25 -2.29
N PHE A 33 13.24 7.89 -1.62
CA PHE A 33 13.09 6.61 -0.92
C PHE A 33 12.44 5.52 -1.80
N THR A 34 12.12 5.83 -3.05
CA THR A 34 11.37 4.94 -3.94
C THR A 34 12.07 3.58 -4.11
N ALA A 35 13.40 3.58 -4.24
CA ALA A 35 14.18 2.36 -4.43
C ALA A 35 14.15 1.42 -3.21
N GLU A 36 14.10 1.98 -2.00
CA GLU A 36 14.07 1.23 -0.74
C GLU A 36 12.66 0.78 -0.37
N LEU A 37 11.65 1.60 -0.66
CA LEU A 37 10.25 1.31 -0.36
C LEU A 37 9.64 0.27 -1.30
N GLN A 38 9.98 0.29 -2.60
CA GLN A 38 9.41 -0.64 -3.57
C GLN A 38 9.55 -2.14 -3.19
N PRO A 39 10.72 -2.66 -2.79
CA PRO A 39 10.85 -4.07 -2.44
C PRO A 39 10.04 -4.44 -1.19
N VAL A 40 9.99 -3.56 -0.18
CA VAL A 40 9.20 -3.80 1.04
C VAL A 40 7.70 -3.81 0.74
N LEU A 41 7.21 -2.84 -0.04
CA LEU A 41 5.82 -2.77 -0.46
C LEU A 41 5.40 -3.97 -1.32
N ARG A 42 6.32 -4.52 -2.11
CA ARG A 42 6.05 -5.72 -2.91
C ARG A 42 5.78 -6.96 -2.05
N GLN A 43 6.41 -7.06 -0.87
CA GLN A 43 6.22 -8.17 0.07
C GLN A 43 4.83 -8.14 0.74
N VAL A 44 4.22 -6.96 0.90
CA VAL A 44 2.87 -6.81 1.48
C VAL A 44 1.79 -7.48 0.61
N GLY A 45 1.97 -7.48 -0.72
CA GLY A 45 1.08 -8.19 -1.64
C GLY A 45 -0.34 -7.62 -1.74
N ASP A 46 -1.35 -8.50 -1.92
CA ASP A 46 -2.75 -8.13 -2.19
C ASP A 46 -3.66 -8.33 -0.96
N LEU A 47 -3.35 -7.63 0.15
CA LEU A 47 -3.97 -7.82 1.46
C LEU A 47 -5.49 -7.56 1.50
N GLU A 48 -6.02 -6.48 0.91
CA GLU A 48 -7.46 -6.18 0.82
C GLU A 48 -8.25 -7.31 0.12
N ARG A 49 -7.67 -8.07 -0.83
CA ARG A 49 -8.37 -9.24 -1.40
C ARG A 49 -8.37 -10.43 -0.43
N ILE A 50 -7.33 -10.57 0.38
CA ILE A 50 -7.31 -11.60 1.41
C ILE A 50 -8.34 -11.23 2.50
N LEU A 51 -8.38 -9.97 2.94
CA LEU A 51 -9.37 -9.47 3.90
C LEU A 51 -10.80 -9.63 3.37
N ALA A 52 -11.05 -9.36 2.09
CA ALA A 52 -12.36 -9.59 1.48
C ALA A 52 -12.74 -11.09 1.50
N ARG A 53 -11.81 -12.00 1.18
CA ARG A 53 -12.06 -13.45 1.29
C ARG A 53 -12.27 -13.91 2.72
N LEU A 54 -11.58 -13.29 3.67
CA LEU A 54 -11.74 -13.56 5.11
C LEU A 54 -13.13 -13.14 5.59
N ALA A 55 -13.59 -11.95 5.20
CA ALA A 55 -14.94 -11.45 5.51
C ALA A 55 -16.03 -12.38 4.95
N LEU A 56 -15.79 -12.95 3.76
CA LEU A 56 -16.67 -13.93 3.12
C LEU A 56 -16.45 -15.37 3.60
N ARG A 57 -15.57 -15.61 4.59
CA ARG A 57 -15.20 -16.95 5.11
C ARG A 57 -14.72 -17.96 4.06
N THR A 58 -14.20 -17.47 2.93
CA THR A 58 -13.67 -18.29 1.82
C THR A 58 -12.13 -18.23 1.72
N ALA A 59 -11.47 -17.71 2.76
CA ALA A 59 -10.02 -17.60 2.81
C ALA A 59 -9.34 -18.97 2.82
N ARG A 60 -8.32 -19.14 1.99
CA ARG A 60 -7.53 -20.39 1.93
C ARG A 60 -6.38 -20.34 2.95
N PRO A 61 -5.86 -21.48 3.44
CA PRO A 61 -4.71 -21.50 4.35
C PRO A 61 -3.48 -20.73 3.82
N ARG A 62 -3.27 -20.75 2.50
CA ARG A 62 -2.20 -19.98 1.83
C ARG A 62 -2.39 -18.46 1.89
N ASP A 63 -3.63 -18.00 2.01
CA ASP A 63 -3.92 -16.58 2.18
C ASP A 63 -3.54 -16.10 3.59
N LEU A 64 -3.81 -16.93 4.61
CA LEU A 64 -3.41 -16.67 6.00
C LEU A 64 -1.87 -16.69 6.15
N ALA A 65 -1.19 -17.62 5.50
CA ALA A 65 0.27 -17.62 5.45
C ALA A 65 0.82 -16.32 4.82
N ARG A 66 0.21 -15.84 3.72
CA ARG A 66 0.59 -14.57 3.10
C ARG A 66 0.32 -13.36 4.01
N MET A 67 -0.78 -13.35 4.74
CA MET A 67 -1.05 -12.32 5.77
C MET A 67 0.06 -12.30 6.83
N ARG A 68 0.45 -13.47 7.36
CA ARG A 68 1.54 -13.59 8.34
C ARG A 68 2.86 -13.00 7.82
N HIS A 69 3.19 -13.21 6.55
CA HIS A 69 4.40 -12.65 5.94
C HIS A 69 4.29 -11.15 5.61
N ALA A 70 3.08 -10.65 5.36
CA ALA A 70 2.84 -9.24 5.07
C ALA A 70 2.91 -8.33 6.31
N PHE A 71 2.51 -8.82 7.50
CA PHE A 71 2.51 -8.00 8.72
C PHE A 71 3.90 -7.44 9.11
N PRO A 72 4.99 -8.24 9.14
CA PRO A 72 6.33 -7.72 9.41
C PRO A 72 6.80 -6.69 8.37
N ALA A 73 6.46 -6.91 7.09
CA ALA A 73 6.82 -5.99 6.01
C ALA A 73 6.11 -4.62 6.14
N THR A 74 4.86 -4.59 6.61
CA THR A 74 4.16 -3.32 6.89
C THR A 74 4.80 -2.53 8.03
N ALA A 75 5.33 -3.22 9.06
CA ALA A 75 6.08 -2.56 10.13
C ALA A 75 7.41 -1.98 9.63
N GLY A 76 8.12 -2.72 8.76
CA GLY A 76 9.36 -2.24 8.12
C GLY A 76 9.13 -1.02 7.23
N ALA A 77 8.08 -1.03 6.39
CA ALA A 77 7.71 0.12 5.58
C ALA A 77 7.31 1.33 6.44
N ALA A 78 6.56 1.11 7.52
CA ALA A 78 6.14 2.18 8.42
C ALA A 78 7.30 2.73 9.27
N CYS A 79 8.37 1.96 9.46
CA CYS A 79 9.62 2.43 10.06
C CYS A 79 10.40 3.27 9.06
N ALA A 80 10.57 2.81 7.81
CA ALA A 80 11.23 3.58 6.75
C ALA A 80 10.59 4.96 6.52
N VAL A 81 9.25 5.04 6.60
CA VAL A 81 8.52 6.32 6.48
C VAL A 81 8.57 7.17 7.76
N ARG A 82 8.72 6.56 8.96
CA ARG A 82 8.77 7.30 10.25
C ARG A 82 10.18 7.70 10.70
N ASN A 83 11.22 6.99 10.25
CA ASN A 83 12.62 7.41 10.39
C ASN A 83 12.99 8.54 9.43
N CYS A 84 12.00 9.19 8.79
CA CYS A 84 12.11 10.58 8.37
C CYS A 84 12.20 11.50 9.61
N ARG A 85 13.32 11.39 10.33
CA ARG A 85 13.93 12.40 11.18
C ARG A 85 15.43 12.18 11.21
#